data_AF-A0A969EBU1-F1
#
_entry.id   AF-A0A969EBU1-F1
#
_cell.length_a   1.000
_cell.length_b   1.000
_cell.length_c   1.000
_cell.angle_alpha   90.00
_cell.angle_beta   90.00
_cell.angle_gamma   90.00
#
_symmetry.space_group_name_H-M   'P 1'
#
loop_
_entity.id
_entity.type
_entity.pdbx_description
1 polymer ?
#
loop_
_entity_poly.entity_id
_entity_poly.type
_entity_poly.pdbx_seq_one_letter_code
_entity_poly.pdbx_strand_id
1 'polypeptide(L)'
;MTVQILRKKFTIGQYQQMIESGILTDRDRVELLQGEIIEMSPIGRQHAACVDRLTELFIRELGFKAIVRVQNPIQLSNSSEPQ
;
A
#
# COMPACT_ATOMS: atom_id res chain seq x y z
N MET A 1 16.30 3.52 34.36
CA MET A 1 14.92 3.99 34.08
C MET A 1 14.50 3.45 32.72
N THR A 2 13.38 2.74 32.65
CA THR A 2 12.76 2.34 31.39
C THR A 2 11.62 3.31 31.09
N VAL A 3 11.72 4.08 30.01
CA VAL A 3 10.63 4.92 29.51
C VAL A 3 9.76 4.07 28.60
N GLN A 4 8.47 3.96 28.90
CA GLN A 4 7.51 3.37 27.98
C GLN A 4 7.12 4.38 26.91
N ILE A 5 7.42 4.06 25.64
CA ILE A 5 7.04 4.88 24.49
C ILE A 5 5.68 4.39 23.99
N LEU A 6 4.64 5.21 24.18
CA LEU A 6 3.32 4.98 23.62
C LEU A 6 3.31 5.47 22.16
N ARG A 7 3.13 4.54 21.21
CA ARG A 7 2.99 4.89 19.79
C ARG A 7 1.53 5.21 19.47
N LYS A 8 1.29 6.39 18.90
CA LYS A 8 -0.02 6.73 18.33
C LYS A 8 -0.14 6.09 16.95
N LYS A 9 -1.25 5.39 16.72
CA LYS A 9 -1.58 4.79 15.42
C LYS A 9 -2.41 5.75 14.58
N PHE A 10 -2.17 5.74 13.28
CA PHE A 10 -2.93 6.51 12.29
C PHE A 10 -4.19 5.77 11.86
N THR A 11 -5.24 6.53 11.56
CA THR A 11 -6.40 6.03 10.82
C THR A 11 -6.26 6.33 9.33
N ILE A 12 -7.08 5.67 8.50
CA ILE A 12 -7.12 5.98 7.06
C ILE A 12 -7.50 7.43 6.80
N GLY A 13 -8.49 7.97 7.52
CA GLY A 13 -8.87 9.37 7.33
C GLY A 13 -7.72 10.35 7.61
N GLN A 14 -6.87 10.06 8.61
CA GLN A 14 -5.67 10.86 8.88
C GLN A 14 -4.62 10.70 7.78
N TYR A 15 -4.39 9.47 7.33
CA TYR A 15 -3.46 9.18 6.25
C TYR A 15 -3.85 9.86 4.93
N GLN A 16 -5.14 9.78 4.55
CA GLN A 16 -5.68 10.46 3.37
C GLN A 16 -5.59 11.99 3.50
N GLN A 17 -5.89 12.55 4.68
CA GLN A 17 -5.72 13.99 4.91
C GLN A 17 -4.27 14.44 4.75
N MET A 18 -3.29 13.61 5.15
CA MET A 18 -1.87 13.91 4.93
C MET A 18 -1.50 13.89 3.43
N ILE A 19 -2.11 13.03 2.63
CA ILE A 19 -1.93 13.01 1.18
C ILE A 19 -2.58 14.26 0.54
N GLU A 20 -3.84 14.54 0.88
CA GLU A 20 -4.59 15.69 0.34
C GLU A 20 -3.96 17.04 0.67
N SER A 21 -3.33 17.15 1.84
CA SER A 21 -2.59 18.35 2.26
C SER A 21 -1.17 18.44 1.71
N GLY A 22 -0.70 17.41 0.99
CA GLY A 22 0.64 17.36 0.42
C GLY A 22 1.76 17.10 1.43
N ILE A 23 1.43 16.65 2.65
CA ILE A 23 2.42 16.19 3.64
C ILE A 23 3.06 14.88 3.17
N LEU A 24 2.25 13.99 2.61
CA LEU A 24 2.70 12.78 1.92
C LEU A 24 2.43 12.94 0.43
N THR A 25 3.41 12.52 -0.36
CA THR A 25 3.39 12.59 -1.81
C THR A 25 3.69 11.22 -2.40
N ASP A 26 3.40 11.05 -3.69
CA ASP A 26 3.74 9.82 -4.42
C ASP A 26 5.25 9.50 -4.41
N ARG A 27 6.10 10.49 -4.13
CA ARG A 27 7.56 10.32 -4.04
C ARG A 27 8.01 9.68 -2.73
N ASP A 28 7.24 9.83 -1.66
CA ASP A 28 7.58 9.26 -0.35
C ASP A 28 7.45 7.73 -0.36
N ARG A 29 6.66 7.18 -1.30
CA ARG A 29 6.46 5.74 -1.47
C ARG A 29 6.14 5.02 -0.16
N VAL A 30 5.11 5.50 0.54
CA VAL A 30 4.66 4.92 1.81
C VAL A 30 3.29 4.28 1.71
N GLU A 31 3.02 3.30 2.57
CA GLU A 31 1.72 2.64 2.74
C GLU A 31 1.28 2.63 4.22
N LEU A 32 -0.02 2.50 4.47
CA LEU A 32 -0.57 2.42 5.83
C LEU A 32 -0.79 0.96 6.22
N LEU A 33 0.00 0.45 7.17
CA LEU A 33 -0.10 -0.91 7.69
C LEU A 33 -0.39 -0.90 9.19
N GLN A 34 -1.56 -1.37 9.59
CA GLN A 34 -1.96 -1.49 11.00
C GLN A 34 -1.75 -0.19 11.82
N GLY A 35 -2.05 0.95 11.20
CA GLY A 35 -1.92 2.29 11.76
C GLY A 35 -0.49 2.83 11.81
N GLU A 36 0.46 2.20 11.14
CA GLU A 36 1.81 2.72 10.91
C GLU A 36 2.01 3.06 9.44
N ILE A 37 2.65 4.20 9.18
CA ILE A 37 3.05 4.61 7.84
C ILE A 37 4.44 4.03 7.60
N ILE A 38 4.57 3.16 6.60
CA ILE A 38 5.78 2.37 6.34
C ILE A 38 6.25 2.65 4.91
N GLU A 39 7.56 2.77 4.72
CA GLU A 39 8.16 2.92 3.40
C GLU A 39 8.08 1.60 2.61
N MET A 40 7.59 1.69 1.38
CA MET A 40 7.51 0.57 0.46
C MET A 40 8.92 0.14 0.04
N SER A 41 9.11 -1.16 -0.09
CA SER A 41 10.34 -1.68 -0.67
C SER A 41 10.52 -1.21 -2.13
N PRO A 42 11.76 -0.97 -2.58
CA PRO A 42 12.04 -0.68 -3.98
C PRO A 42 11.65 -1.87 -4.86
N ILE A 43 11.04 -1.58 -6.01
CA ILE A 43 10.72 -2.60 -7.00
C ILE A 43 11.96 -2.89 -7.85
N GLY A 44 12.54 -4.07 -7.65
CA GLY A 44 13.64 -4.56 -8.47
C GLY A 44 13.17 -5.24 -9.76
N ARG A 45 14.09 -5.46 -10.71
CA ARG A 45 13.80 -6.08 -12.02
C ARG A 45 13.14 -7.47 -11.90
N GLN A 46 13.58 -8.29 -10.94
CA GLN A 46 13.01 -9.62 -10.71
C GLN A 46 11.58 -9.53 -10.18
N HIS A 47 11.32 -8.61 -9.24
CA HIS A 47 9.98 -8.34 -8.73
C HIS A 47 9.04 -7.91 -9.86
N ALA A 48 9.45 -6.92 -10.67
CA ALA A 48 8.68 -6.45 -11.81
C ALA A 48 8.35 -7.59 -12.79
N ALA A 49 9.34 -8.40 -13.17
CA ALA A 49 9.12 -9.53 -14.07
C ALA A 49 8.13 -10.58 -13.51
N CYS A 50 8.15 -10.82 -12.19
CA CYS A 50 7.17 -11.70 -11.55
C CYS A 50 5.76 -11.09 -11.57
N VAL A 51 5.64 -9.80 -11.24
CA VAL A 51 4.36 -9.07 -11.27
C VAL A 51 3.76 -9.09 -12.67
N ASP A 52 4.53 -8.76 -13.70
CA ASP A 52 4.05 -8.70 -15.10
C ASP A 52 3.52 -10.07 -15.56
N ARG A 53 4.28 -11.15 -15.32
CA ARG A 53 3.90 -12.51 -15.72
C ARG A 53 2.64 -13.00 -15.02
N LEU A 54 2.52 -12.73 -13.72
CA LEU A 54 1.33 -13.12 -12.96
C LEU A 54 0.12 -12.30 -13.40
N THR A 55 0.31 -11.01 -13.67
CA THR A 55 -0.75 -10.12 -14.17
C THR A 55 -1.30 -10.62 -15.50
N GLU A 56 -0.43 -10.92 -16.46
CA GLU A 56 -0.83 -11.48 -17.76
C GLU A 56 -1.57 -12.81 -17.61
N LEU A 57 -1.06 -13.71 -16.76
CA LEU A 57 -1.71 -14.99 -16.46
C LEU A 57 -3.13 -14.77 -15.94
N PHE A 58 -3.31 -13.96 -14.91
CA PHE A 58 -4.63 -13.76 -14.30
C PHE A 58 -5.60 -13.04 -15.24
N ILE A 59 -5.14 -12.06 -16.03
CA ILE A 59 -5.99 -11.39 -17.02
C ILE A 59 -6.54 -12.41 -18.03
N ARG A 60 -5.67 -13.30 -18.52
CA ARG A 60 -6.08 -14.33 -19.49
C ARG A 60 -7.07 -15.33 -18.89
N GLU A 61 -6.78 -15.88 -17.71
CA GLU A 61 -7.59 -16.93 -17.11
C GLU A 61 -8.93 -16.42 -16.54
N LEU A 62 -8.96 -15.18 -16.03
CA LEU A 62 -10.18 -14.59 -15.46
C LEU A 62 -11.07 -13.95 -16.53
N GLY A 63 -10.49 -13.47 -17.64
CA GLY A 63 -11.24 -12.85 -18.73
C GLY A 63 -12.21 -11.78 -18.22
N PHE A 64 -13.50 -11.93 -18.53
CA PHE A 64 -14.55 -11.00 -18.10
C PHE A 64 -15.15 -11.30 -16.71
N LYS A 65 -14.63 -12.29 -15.98
CA LYS A 65 -15.18 -12.69 -14.67
C LYS A 65 -14.74 -11.77 -13.53
N ALA A 66 -13.62 -11.07 -13.69
CA ALA A 66 -13.07 -10.20 -12.66
C ALA A 66 -12.14 -9.12 -13.24
N ILE A 67 -11.91 -8.06 -12.47
CA ILE A 67 -10.89 -7.06 -12.76
C ILE A 67 -9.62 -7.44 -12.01
N VAL A 68 -8.50 -7.56 -12.73
CA VAL A 68 -7.18 -7.79 -12.13
C VAL A 68 -6.58 -6.42 -11.77
N ARG A 69 -6.57 -6.09 -10.47
CA ARG A 69 -5.94 -4.87 -9.93
C ARG A 69 -4.60 -5.23 -9.30
N VAL A 70 -3.54 -4.52 -9.68
CA VAL A 70 -2.16 -4.85 -9.31
C VAL A 70 -1.48 -3.59 -8.77
N GLN A 71 -0.80 -3.68 -7.63
CA GLN A 71 -0.06 -2.56 -6.99
C GLN A 71 -0.88 -1.28 -6.83
N ASN A 72 -2.16 -1.45 -6.54
CA ASN A 72 -3.09 -0.34 -6.29
C ASN A 72 -3.52 -0.41 -4.82
N PRO A 73 -3.75 0.75 -4.18
CA PRO A 73 -4.15 0.78 -2.78
C PRO A 73 -5.46 0.02 -2.56
N ILE A 74 -5.51 -0.71 -1.45
CA ILE A 74 -6.70 -1.44 -1.00
C ILE A 74 -6.98 -1.17 0.47
N GLN A 75 -8.12 -0.54 0.76
CA GLN A 75 -8.56 -0.37 2.13
C GLN A 75 -9.03 -1.70 2.71
N LEU A 76 -8.29 -2.24 3.68
CA LEU A 76 -8.61 -3.50 4.38
C LEU A 76 -9.35 -3.26 5.70
N SER A 77 -9.06 -2.15 6.37
CA SER A 77 -9.68 -1.75 7.65
C SER A 77 -9.50 -0.25 7.87
N ASN A 78 -10.07 0.34 8.93
CA ASN A 78 -9.86 1.77 9.24
C ASN A 78 -8.40 2.14 9.60
N SER A 79 -7.49 1.17 9.67
CA SER A 79 -6.07 1.38 9.99
C SER A 79 -5.13 0.74 8.98
N SER A 80 -5.61 0.24 7.84
CA SER A 80 -4.74 -0.41 6.86
C SER A 80 -5.19 -0.17 5.43
N GLU A 81 -4.30 0.41 4.65
CA GLU A 81 -4.39 0.63 3.22
C GLU A 81 -3.02 0.30 2.57
N PRO A 82 -2.73 -1.00 2.33
CA PRO A 82 -1.51 -1.43 1.66
C PRO A 82 -1.49 -1.05 0.17
N GLN A 83 -0.30 -0.88 -0.41
CA GLN A 83 -0.11 -0.54 -1.84
C GLN A 83 1.00 -1.33 -2.54
#